data_AF-A0A1V5ZUE3-F1
#
_entry.id   AF-A0A1V5ZUE3-F1
#
_cell.length_a   1.000
_cell.length_b   1.000
_cell.length_c   1.000
_cell.angle_alpha   90.00
_cell.angle_beta   90.00
_cell.angle_gamma   90.00
#
_symmetry.space_group_name_H-M   'P 1'
#
loop_
_entity.id
_entity.type
_entity.pdbx_description
1 polymer ?
#
loop_
_entity_poly.entity_id
_entity_poly.type
_entity_poly.pdbx_seq_one_letter_code
_entity_poly.pdbx_strand_id
1 'polypeptide(L)'
;MVKERIDYLFFHELLGPQDLIVNQESVIRSGENYDFLALVENPNPNWQVKEIQYFFDYGSGQTDTGVTFILPDSEKYLYYTSLSEENASFPSLSSVGLVISDIFWQRIREEKDFALLSENPLLAFKYSDLRLERVAEQNQRVTQLAFQLENPTVYNFWEVPLIIVPYQGSQPMALGILPVRYLKTQEKRTIEYLWPYILPSTSRVDIRPDLNILDPSVFIPQN
;
A
#
# COMPACT_ATOMS: atom_id res chain seq x y z
N MET A 1 -14.69 -32.65 42.85
CA MET A 1 -14.91 -31.72 41.73
C MET A 1 -13.65 -30.89 41.57
N VAL A 2 -12.82 -31.20 40.58
CA VAL A 2 -11.62 -30.42 40.25
C VAL A 2 -12.08 -29.24 39.42
N LYS A 3 -11.86 -28.01 39.89
CA LYS A 3 -12.02 -26.81 39.04
C LYS A 3 -10.90 -26.86 38.02
N GLU A 4 -11.22 -27.16 36.76
CA GLU A 4 -10.29 -26.93 35.65
C GLU A 4 -9.94 -25.44 35.64
N ARG A 5 -8.65 -25.13 35.83
CA ARG A 5 -8.13 -23.78 35.60
C ARG A 5 -8.01 -23.62 34.08
N ILE A 6 -8.76 -22.68 33.54
CA ILE A 6 -8.56 -22.22 32.16
C ILE A 6 -7.18 -21.56 32.11
N ASP A 7 -6.32 -22.04 31.21
CA ASP A 7 -5.01 -21.45 30.96
C ASP A 7 -5.15 -20.24 30.04
N TYR A 8 -5.45 -19.10 30.67
CA TYR A 8 -5.66 -17.85 29.95
C TYR A 8 -4.44 -17.39 29.16
N LEU A 9 -3.22 -17.79 29.52
CA LEU A 9 -2.01 -17.41 28.79
C LEU A 9 -1.95 -18.17 27.46
N PHE A 10 -2.18 -19.49 27.50
CA PHE A 10 -2.25 -20.32 26.31
C PHE A 10 -3.32 -19.84 25.31
N PHE A 11 -4.52 -19.52 25.80
CA PHE A 11 -5.57 -18.97 24.93
C PHE A 11 -5.27 -17.55 24.43
N HIS A 12 -4.49 -16.75 25.18
CA HIS A 12 -4.09 -15.42 24.72
C HIS A 12 -3.07 -15.50 23.58
N GLU A 13 -2.07 -16.37 23.69
CA GLU A 13 -1.09 -16.61 22.62
C GLU A 13 -1.74 -17.26 21.39
N LEU A 14 -2.69 -18.17 21.57
CA LEU A 14 -3.40 -18.83 20.46
C LEU A 14 -4.39 -17.92 19.72
N LEU A 15 -4.93 -16.90 20.40
CA LEU A 15 -5.95 -15.98 19.83
C LEU A 15 -5.38 -14.62 19.42
N GLY A 16 -4.10 -14.39 19.67
CA GLY A 16 -3.37 -13.19 19.25
C GLY A 16 -3.18 -13.13 17.72
N PRO A 17 -2.78 -11.96 17.20
CA PRO A 17 -2.42 -11.84 15.79
C PRO A 17 -1.13 -12.61 15.51
N GLN A 18 -1.09 -13.25 14.34
CA GLN A 18 0.12 -13.77 13.70
C GLN A 18 0.97 -12.61 13.17
N ASP A 19 2.26 -12.87 13.01
CA ASP A 19 3.19 -11.90 12.44
C ASP A 19 2.82 -11.51 11.01
N LEU A 20 3.20 -10.29 10.63
CA LEU A 20 3.10 -9.82 9.25
C LEU A 20 4.08 -10.59 8.36
N ILE A 21 3.70 -10.81 7.10
CA ILE A 21 4.53 -11.50 6.13
C ILE A 21 5.10 -10.46 5.16
N VAL A 22 6.43 -10.40 5.02
CA VAL A 22 7.08 -9.54 4.04
C VAL A 22 7.26 -10.33 2.75
N ASN A 23 6.41 -10.06 1.76
CA ASN A 23 6.35 -10.80 0.50
C ASN A 23 7.42 -10.34 -0.51
N GLN A 24 7.77 -9.05 -0.49
CA GLN A 24 8.77 -8.47 -1.38
C GLN A 24 9.40 -7.24 -0.75
N GLU A 25 10.69 -7.01 -1.02
CA GLU A 25 11.41 -5.78 -0.73
C GLU A 25 12.17 -5.36 -2.00
N SER A 26 12.22 -4.06 -2.28
CA SER A 26 12.85 -3.55 -3.49
C SER A 26 13.28 -2.10 -3.33
N VAL A 27 14.37 -1.77 -4.03
CA VAL A 27 14.79 -0.40 -4.27
C VAL A 27 14.73 -0.12 -5.76
N ILE A 28 14.16 1.04 -6.08
CA ILE A 28 13.84 1.46 -7.43
C ILE A 28 14.54 2.77 -7.68
N ARG A 29 15.33 2.85 -8.76
CA ARG A 29 15.93 4.11 -9.19
C ARG A 29 14.86 4.96 -9.88
N SER A 30 14.62 6.16 -9.37
CA SER A 30 13.57 7.09 -9.79
C SER A 30 14.22 8.41 -10.21
N GLY A 31 14.73 8.46 -11.44
CA GLY A 31 15.59 9.55 -11.89
C GLY A 31 16.93 9.57 -11.13
N GLU A 32 17.21 10.66 -10.42
CA GLU A 32 18.40 10.86 -9.59
C GLU A 32 18.19 10.47 -8.11
N ASN A 33 17.01 9.96 -7.78
CA ASN A 33 16.64 9.52 -6.44
C ASN A 33 16.35 8.02 -6.41
N TYR A 34 16.15 7.50 -5.20
CA TYR A 34 15.75 6.13 -4.94
C TYR A 34 14.43 6.09 -4.19
N ASP A 35 13.55 5.20 -4.65
CA ASP A 35 12.31 4.84 -3.98
C ASP A 35 12.47 3.42 -3.38
N PHE A 36 11.93 3.24 -2.18
CA PHE A 36 11.93 2.00 -1.43
C PHE A 36 10.52 1.46 -1.35
N LEU A 37 10.37 0.16 -1.50
CA LEU A 37 9.08 -0.51 -1.54
C LEU A 37 9.17 -1.86 -0.84
N ALA A 38 8.20 -2.16 0.01
CA ALA A 38 7.97 -3.49 0.53
C ALA A 38 6.48 -3.85 0.40
N LEU A 39 6.18 -5.07 -0.04
CA LEU A 39 4.83 -5.62 -0.02
C LEU A 39 4.68 -6.44 1.27
N VAL A 40 3.80 -5.99 2.15
CA VAL A 40 3.58 -6.60 3.47
C VAL A 40 2.15 -7.09 3.58
N GLU A 41 1.98 -8.33 4.03
CA GLU A 41 0.70 -8.99 4.23
C GLU A 41 0.37 -9.07 5.73
N ASN A 42 -0.87 -8.75 6.06
CA ASN A 42 -1.49 -9.05 7.33
C ASN A 42 -2.39 -10.30 7.18
N PRO A 43 -1.94 -11.48 7.64
CA PRO A 43 -2.68 -12.74 7.48
C PRO A 43 -3.78 -12.93 8.54
N ASN A 44 -4.16 -11.85 9.25
CA ASN A 44 -5.07 -11.94 10.38
C ASN A 44 -6.47 -11.42 10.02
N PRO A 45 -7.49 -12.29 9.94
CA PRO A 45 -8.86 -11.91 9.51
C PRO A 45 -9.57 -10.97 10.48
N ASN A 46 -9.21 -11.05 11.76
CA ASN A 46 -9.90 -10.34 12.84
C ASN A 46 -9.04 -9.27 13.51
N TRP A 47 -7.85 -8.99 12.96
CA TRP A 47 -6.91 -8.05 13.54
C TRP A 47 -6.40 -7.11 12.46
N GLN A 48 -6.60 -5.82 12.67
CA GLN A 48 -5.91 -4.80 11.89
C GLN A 48 -4.63 -4.41 12.60
N VAL A 49 -3.64 -3.99 11.83
CA VAL A 49 -2.57 -3.14 12.33
C VAL A 49 -3.11 -1.72 12.29
N LYS A 50 -3.47 -1.19 13.45
CA LYS A 50 -3.99 0.19 13.55
C LYS A 50 -2.89 1.20 13.29
N GLU A 51 -1.69 0.90 13.81
CA GLU A 51 -0.49 1.68 13.58
C GLU A 51 0.71 0.74 13.43
N ILE A 52 1.55 0.98 12.44
CA ILE A 52 2.86 0.36 12.26
C ILE A 52 3.88 1.45 12.01
N GLN A 53 5.02 1.34 12.69
CA GLN A 53 6.18 2.19 12.48
C GLN A 53 7.26 1.37 11.78
N TYR A 54 7.79 1.91 10.69
CA TYR A 54 8.77 1.20 9.87
C TYR A 54 9.75 2.16 9.22
N PHE A 55 10.91 1.66 8.82
CA PHE A 55 11.87 2.36 7.97
C PHE A 55 12.61 1.34 7.11
N PHE A 56 13.33 1.82 6.09
CA PHE A 56 14.21 0.98 5.28
C PHE A 56 15.65 1.21 5.70
N ASP A 57 16.34 0.13 6.05
CA ASP A 57 17.79 0.09 6.21
C ASP A 57 18.43 -0.23 4.85
N TYR A 58 19.42 0.56 4.44
CA TYR A 58 20.16 0.37 3.19
C TYR A 58 21.67 0.24 3.42
N GLY A 59 22.07 -0.21 4.60
CA GLY A 59 23.44 -0.53 5.00
C GLY A 59 24.29 0.69 5.37
N SER A 60 24.28 1.75 4.55
CA SER A 60 25.00 3.00 4.84
C SER A 60 24.17 4.00 5.65
N GLY A 61 22.88 3.72 5.85
CA GLY A 61 21.95 4.55 6.59
C GLY A 61 20.56 3.94 6.62
N GLN A 62 19.61 4.74 7.07
CA GLN A 62 18.19 4.41 7.11
C GLN A 62 17.36 5.56 6.55
N THR A 63 16.14 5.26 6.10
CA THR A 63 15.14 6.28 5.76
C THR A 63 14.55 6.89 7.03
N ASP A 64 13.78 7.96 6.88
CA ASP A 64 12.89 8.40 7.95
C ASP A 64 11.85 7.32 8.27
N THR A 65 11.35 7.35 9.50
CA THR A 65 10.30 6.44 9.97
C THR A 65 8.96 6.80 9.35
N GLY A 66 8.37 5.86 8.62
CA GLY A 66 6.99 5.90 8.17
C GLY A 66 6.04 5.37 9.23
N VAL A 67 4.81 5.92 9.25
CA VAL A 67 3.72 5.48 10.13
C VAL A 67 2.48 5.22 9.29
N THR A 68 1.88 4.04 9.38
CA THR A 68 0.67 3.70 8.61
C THR A 68 -0.17 2.61 9.30
N PHE A 69 -1.18 2.08 8.61
CA PHE A 69 -2.06 1.00 9.05
C PHE A 69 -1.94 -0.19 8.08
N ILE A 70 -2.43 -1.37 8.48
CA ILE A 70 -2.64 -2.52 7.57
C ILE A 70 -3.97 -3.18 7.94
N LEU A 71 -4.87 -3.33 6.96
CA LEU A 71 -6.18 -3.93 7.18
C LEU A 71 -6.09 -5.46 7.41
N PRO A 72 -7.12 -6.09 7.99
CA PRO A 72 -7.20 -7.55 8.11
C PRO A 72 -7.15 -8.24 6.74
N ASP A 73 -6.55 -9.44 6.67
CA ASP A 73 -6.42 -10.27 5.44
C ASP A 73 -6.04 -9.45 4.19
N SER A 74 -5.04 -8.60 4.35
CA SER A 74 -4.68 -7.61 3.34
C SER A 74 -3.21 -7.54 3.07
N GLU A 75 -2.89 -7.18 1.84
CA GLU A 75 -1.54 -6.82 1.44
C GLU A 75 -1.46 -5.30 1.20
N LYS A 76 -0.40 -4.70 1.69
CA LYS A 76 -0.14 -3.27 1.59
C LYS A 76 1.29 -3.00 1.15
N TYR A 77 1.47 -2.00 0.30
CA TYR A 77 2.79 -1.44 0.03
C TYR A 77 3.20 -0.49 1.15
N LEU A 78 4.30 -0.80 1.81
CA LEU A 78 5.07 0.12 2.64
C LEU A 78 6.14 0.74 1.76
N TYR A 79 6.37 2.05 1.86
CA TYR A 79 7.26 2.73 0.92
C TYR A 79 7.92 3.98 1.52
N TYR A 80 9.04 4.36 0.92
CA TYR A 80 9.69 5.65 1.14
C TYR A 80 10.15 6.18 -0.21
N THR A 81 9.89 7.44 -0.52
CA THR A 81 10.17 8.00 -1.85
C THR A 81 11.26 9.06 -1.80
N SER A 82 11.94 9.22 -2.93
CA SER A 82 12.82 10.37 -3.21
C SER A 82 14.03 10.50 -2.26
N LEU A 83 14.64 9.38 -1.86
CA LEU A 83 15.95 9.44 -1.19
C LEU A 83 17.02 9.87 -2.19
N SER A 84 17.71 10.99 -1.93
CA SER A 84 18.72 11.51 -2.86
C SER A 84 19.99 10.65 -2.87
N GLU A 85 20.60 10.51 -4.05
CA GLU A 85 21.83 9.73 -4.27
C GLU A 85 23.01 10.25 -3.43
N GLU A 86 23.06 11.55 -3.15
CA GLU A 86 24.08 12.16 -2.27
C GLU A 86 23.99 11.68 -0.81
N ASN A 87 22.77 11.39 -0.33
CA ASN A 87 22.51 10.97 1.05
C ASN A 87 22.71 9.47 1.22
N ALA A 88 22.76 8.73 0.12
CA ALA A 88 22.90 7.30 0.13
C ALA A 88 24.17 6.91 -0.62
N SER A 89 25.25 6.69 0.14
CA SER A 89 26.40 5.97 -0.38
C SER A 89 25.95 4.52 -0.63
N PHE A 90 25.50 4.21 -1.85
CA PHE A 90 25.01 2.88 -2.24
C PHE A 90 26.15 2.03 -2.86
N PRO A 91 26.96 1.28 -2.08
CA PRO A 91 28.02 0.45 -2.67
C PRO A 91 27.50 -0.83 -3.36
N SER A 92 26.28 -1.30 -3.07
CA SER A 92 25.60 -2.36 -3.83
C SER A 92 24.19 -2.57 -3.27
N LEU A 93 23.18 -2.69 -4.14
CA LEU A 93 21.75 -2.90 -3.83
C LEU A 93 21.44 -4.24 -3.11
N SER A 94 22.43 -4.90 -2.51
CA SER A 94 22.35 -6.27 -2.00
C SER A 94 21.86 -6.39 -0.55
N SER A 95 21.58 -5.30 0.15
CA SER A 95 21.09 -5.35 1.54
C SER A 95 20.13 -4.21 1.89
N VAL A 96 19.05 -4.08 1.14
CA VAL A 96 17.93 -3.25 1.58
C VAL A 96 16.97 -4.13 2.35
N GLY A 97 16.65 -3.72 3.58
CA GLY A 97 15.71 -4.42 4.44
C GLY A 97 14.69 -3.46 5.03
N LEU A 98 13.43 -3.86 5.01
CA LEU A 98 12.35 -3.27 5.79
C LEU A 98 12.58 -3.63 7.26
N VAL A 99 12.64 -2.59 8.11
CA VAL A 99 12.67 -2.74 9.56
C VAL A 99 11.33 -2.25 10.10
N ILE A 100 10.60 -3.16 10.75
CA ILE A 100 9.38 -2.82 11.49
C ILE A 100 9.77 -2.59 12.94
N SER A 101 9.66 -1.35 13.42
CA SER A 101 10.11 -0.97 14.76
C SER A 101 9.02 -1.11 15.81
N ASP A 102 7.76 -0.91 15.44
CA ASP A 102 6.62 -1.06 16.35
C ASP A 102 5.34 -1.44 15.58
N ILE A 103 4.47 -2.23 16.23
CA ILE A 103 3.18 -2.66 15.69
C ILE A 103 2.10 -2.56 16.77
N PHE A 104 1.11 -1.71 16.53
CA PHE A 104 -0.07 -1.58 17.36
C PHE A 104 -1.27 -2.31 16.73
N TRP A 105 -1.52 -3.52 17.22
CA TRP A 105 -2.63 -4.37 16.80
C TRP A 105 -3.96 -3.94 17.42
N GLN A 106 -5.03 -3.95 16.62
CA GLN A 106 -6.40 -3.76 17.09
C GLN A 106 -7.30 -4.89 16.59
N ARG A 107 -7.95 -5.59 17.53
CA ARG A 107 -8.95 -6.62 17.20
C ARG A 107 -10.21 -5.96 16.68
N ILE A 108 -10.73 -6.45 15.55
CA ILE A 108 -12.04 -6.09 15.04
C ILE A 108 -13.10 -6.83 15.86
N ARG A 109 -14.11 -6.10 16.34
CA ARG A 109 -15.15 -6.64 17.22
C ARG A 109 -16.56 -6.23 16.82
N GLU A 110 -16.70 -5.10 16.15
CA GLU A 110 -18.01 -4.56 15.80
C GLU A 110 -18.51 -5.22 14.51
N GLU A 111 -19.77 -5.67 14.51
CA GLU A 111 -20.41 -6.29 13.35
C GLU A 111 -20.39 -5.37 12.13
N LYS A 112 -20.54 -4.05 12.34
CA LYS A 112 -20.44 -3.05 11.26
C LYS A 112 -19.05 -3.04 10.60
N ASP A 113 -17.97 -3.26 11.36
CA ASP A 113 -16.61 -3.25 10.84
C ASP A 113 -16.35 -4.54 10.06
N PHE A 114 -16.87 -5.66 10.55
CA PHE A 114 -16.88 -6.91 9.80
C PHE A 114 -17.68 -6.81 8.50
N ALA A 115 -18.85 -6.17 8.52
CA ALA A 115 -19.63 -5.91 7.31
C ALA A 115 -18.83 -5.03 6.33
N LEU A 116 -18.20 -3.95 6.80
CA LEU A 116 -17.35 -3.09 5.96
C LEU A 116 -16.22 -3.87 5.28
N LEU A 117 -15.53 -4.75 6.01
CA LEU A 117 -14.44 -5.57 5.49
C LEU A 117 -14.95 -6.68 4.57
N SER A 118 -15.99 -7.41 4.95
CA SER A 118 -16.51 -8.56 4.20
C SER A 118 -17.27 -8.17 2.93
N GLU A 119 -17.96 -7.04 2.92
CA GLU A 119 -18.61 -6.49 1.74
C GLU A 119 -17.64 -5.83 0.76
N ASN A 120 -16.41 -5.48 1.20
CA ASN A 120 -15.46 -4.72 0.38
C ASN A 120 -14.00 -5.07 0.69
N PRO A 121 -13.49 -6.27 0.34
CA PRO A 121 -12.30 -6.81 0.98
C PRO A 121 -11.15 -5.81 1.21
N LEU A 122 -10.80 -4.94 0.24
CA LEU A 122 -9.93 -3.75 0.47
C LEU A 122 -10.29 -2.53 -0.41
N LEU A 123 -11.58 -2.40 -0.73
CA LEU A 123 -12.21 -1.59 -1.80
C LEU A 123 -11.88 -2.08 -3.22
N ALA A 124 -12.79 -2.92 -3.75
CA ALA A 124 -12.79 -3.46 -5.11
C ALA A 124 -13.04 -2.38 -6.19
N PHE A 125 -12.30 -1.28 -6.14
CA PHE A 125 -12.19 -0.36 -7.26
C PHE A 125 -11.84 -1.16 -8.51
N LYS A 126 -12.53 -0.85 -9.61
CA LYS A 126 -12.26 -1.51 -10.88
C LYS A 126 -11.37 -0.59 -11.70
N TYR A 127 -10.32 -1.20 -12.24
CA TYR A 127 -9.39 -0.56 -13.16
C TYR A 127 -9.58 -1.20 -14.53
N SER A 128 -9.92 -0.40 -15.54
CA SER A 128 -10.05 -0.88 -16.93
C SER A 128 -9.28 0.00 -17.90
N ASP A 129 -9.12 -0.50 -19.13
CA ASP A 129 -8.53 0.25 -20.26
C ASP A 129 -7.12 0.78 -19.96
N LEU A 130 -6.34 0.00 -19.21
CA LEU A 130 -5.00 0.36 -18.79
C LEU A 130 -4.08 0.44 -20.00
N ARG A 131 -3.48 1.62 -20.19
CA ARG A 131 -2.53 1.91 -21.27
C ARG A 131 -1.32 2.59 -20.70
N LEU A 132 -0.15 2.05 -21.00
CA LEU A 132 1.14 2.62 -20.65
C LEU A 132 1.87 3.01 -21.94
N GLU A 133 2.10 4.29 -22.13
CA GLU A 133 2.63 4.85 -23.38
C GLU A 133 3.82 5.76 -23.12
N ARG A 134 4.70 5.87 -24.11
CA ARG A 134 5.78 6.86 -24.10
C ARG A 134 5.30 8.07 -24.86
N VAL A 135 5.19 9.20 -24.18
CA VAL A 135 4.70 10.45 -24.77
C VAL A 135 5.80 11.50 -24.75
N ALA A 136 5.73 12.43 -25.70
CA ALA A 136 6.61 13.59 -25.76
C ALA A 136 5.93 14.75 -25.04
N GLU A 137 6.52 15.22 -23.95
CA GLU A 137 6.03 16.33 -23.15
C GLU A 137 7.15 17.35 -22.98
N GLN A 138 6.92 18.60 -23.40
CA GLN A 138 7.89 19.71 -23.25
C GLN A 138 9.33 19.36 -23.70
N ASN A 139 9.49 18.67 -24.84
CA ASN A 139 10.76 18.17 -25.40
C ASN A 139 11.46 17.07 -24.57
N GLN A 140 10.79 16.48 -23.59
CA GLN A 140 11.26 15.29 -22.87
C GLN A 140 10.36 14.10 -23.18
N ARG A 141 10.92 12.89 -23.15
CA ARG A 141 10.14 11.65 -23.27
C ARG A 141 9.79 11.17 -21.88
N VAL A 142 8.50 11.03 -21.62
CA VAL A 142 7.94 10.62 -20.33
C VAL A 142 7.13 9.34 -20.51
N THR A 143 6.82 8.67 -19.41
CA THR A 143 5.91 7.52 -19.40
C THR A 143 4.58 7.95 -18.83
N GLN A 144 3.52 7.77 -19.61
CA GLN A 144 2.15 8.03 -19.20
C GLN A 144 1.39 6.73 -18.98
N LEU A 145 0.76 6.61 -17.83
CA LEU A 145 -0.25 5.60 -17.55
C LEU A 145 -1.62 6.26 -17.63
N ALA A 146 -2.53 5.69 -18.42
CA ALA A 146 -3.94 6.07 -18.48
C ALA A 146 -4.83 4.86 -18.20
N PHE A 147 -5.88 5.02 -17.39
CA PHE A 147 -6.85 3.98 -17.09
C PHE A 147 -8.21 4.57 -16.67
N GLN A 148 -9.25 3.74 -16.65
CA GLN A 148 -10.53 4.06 -16.03
C GLN A 148 -10.57 3.54 -14.61
N LEU A 149 -10.88 4.40 -13.65
CA LEU A 149 -11.16 4.07 -12.27
C LEU A 149 -12.68 4.09 -12.04
N GLU A 150 -13.24 3.00 -11.51
CA GLU A 150 -14.64 2.93 -11.08
C GLU A 150 -14.71 2.71 -9.56
N ASN A 151 -15.55 3.49 -8.87
CA ASN A 151 -15.97 3.23 -7.49
C ASN A 151 -17.31 2.48 -7.48
N PRO A 152 -17.32 1.14 -7.42
CA PRO A 152 -18.58 0.39 -7.44
C PRO A 152 -19.29 0.39 -6.08
N THR A 153 -18.70 0.98 -5.04
CA THR A 153 -19.23 0.92 -3.68
C THR A 153 -20.43 1.85 -3.50
N VAL A 154 -21.16 1.68 -2.40
CA VAL A 154 -22.22 2.60 -1.95
C VAL A 154 -21.68 3.86 -1.27
N TYR A 155 -20.36 3.95 -1.08
CA TYR A 155 -19.70 5.00 -0.33
C TYR A 155 -19.10 6.06 -1.24
N ASN A 156 -19.05 7.29 -0.72
CA ASN A 156 -18.34 8.41 -1.30
C ASN A 156 -17.06 8.62 -0.49
N PHE A 157 -15.94 8.95 -1.15
CA PHE A 157 -14.65 9.12 -0.51
C PHE A 157 -14.09 10.53 -0.71
N TRP A 158 -13.56 11.14 0.36
CA TRP A 158 -12.89 12.44 0.25
C TRP A 158 -11.62 12.36 -0.58
N GLU A 159 -10.81 11.34 -0.35
CA GLU A 159 -9.58 11.06 -1.07
C GLU A 159 -9.33 9.55 -1.07
N VAL A 160 -8.93 9.02 -2.22
CA VAL A 160 -8.48 7.64 -2.39
C VAL A 160 -7.07 7.69 -2.97
N PRO A 161 -6.03 7.64 -2.12
CA PRO A 161 -4.67 7.49 -2.59
C PRO A 161 -4.52 6.18 -3.35
N LEU A 162 -3.97 6.23 -4.55
CA LEU A 162 -3.62 5.06 -5.35
C LEU A 162 -2.11 4.90 -5.36
N ILE A 163 -1.66 3.71 -4.98
CA ILE A 163 -0.28 3.25 -5.13
C ILE A 163 -0.19 2.47 -6.43
N ILE A 164 0.66 2.93 -7.34
CA ILE A 164 0.81 2.44 -8.70
C ILE A 164 2.22 1.89 -8.87
N VAL A 165 2.33 0.60 -9.14
CA VAL A 165 3.61 -0.10 -9.25
C VAL A 165 3.67 -0.85 -10.58
N PRO A 166 4.30 -0.29 -11.64
CA PRO A 166 4.64 -1.04 -12.85
C PRO A 166 5.72 -2.09 -12.56
N TYR A 167 5.59 -3.27 -13.15
CA TYR A 167 6.50 -4.39 -12.99
C TYR A 167 7.08 -4.86 -14.32
N GLN A 168 8.32 -5.35 -14.28
CA GLN A 168 8.93 -6.20 -15.30
C GLN A 168 9.15 -7.59 -14.70
N GLY A 169 8.29 -8.54 -15.04
CA GLY A 169 8.22 -9.83 -14.34
C GLY A 169 7.79 -9.63 -12.88
N SER A 170 8.66 -10.00 -11.94
CA SER A 170 8.47 -9.77 -10.49
C SER A 170 9.14 -8.49 -9.98
N GLN A 171 9.96 -7.81 -10.79
CA GLN A 171 10.69 -6.64 -10.35
C GLN A 171 9.86 -5.36 -10.49
N PRO A 172 9.67 -4.56 -9.43
CA PRO A 172 9.01 -3.26 -9.55
C PRO A 172 9.94 -2.26 -10.24
N MET A 173 9.38 -1.48 -11.18
CA MET A 173 10.12 -0.59 -12.07
C MET A 173 10.03 0.89 -11.68
N ALA A 174 8.93 1.27 -11.03
CA ALA A 174 8.67 2.61 -10.54
C ALA A 174 7.65 2.53 -9.40
N LEU A 175 7.55 3.63 -8.65
CA LEU A 175 6.48 3.86 -7.69
C LEU A 175 5.74 5.14 -8.10
N GLY A 176 4.42 5.09 -8.12
CA GLY A 176 3.57 6.24 -8.35
C GLY A 176 2.54 6.35 -7.23
N ILE A 177 2.32 7.57 -6.74
CA ILE A 177 1.34 7.85 -5.69
C ILE A 177 0.41 8.93 -6.22
N LEU A 178 -0.89 8.65 -6.26
CA LEU A 178 -1.89 9.55 -6.80
C LEU A 178 -3.10 9.69 -5.87
N PRO A 179 -3.29 10.84 -5.21
CA PRO A 179 -4.49 11.10 -4.41
C PRO A 179 -5.70 11.42 -5.33
N VAL A 180 -6.63 10.49 -5.45
CA VAL A 180 -7.88 10.70 -6.20
C VAL A 180 -8.95 11.31 -5.30
N ARG A 181 -9.26 12.59 -5.50
CA ARG A 181 -10.17 13.34 -4.61
C ARG A 181 -11.64 13.25 -5.00
N TYR A 182 -12.52 13.31 -4.01
CA TYR A 182 -13.98 13.39 -4.16
C TYR A 182 -14.53 12.32 -5.10
N LEU A 183 -14.20 11.05 -4.83
CA LEU A 183 -14.65 9.93 -5.65
C LEU A 183 -16.03 9.47 -5.17
N LYS A 184 -17.06 9.73 -5.97
CA LYS A 184 -18.45 9.40 -5.60
C LYS A 184 -18.79 7.94 -5.88
N THR A 185 -19.84 7.45 -5.23
CA THR A 185 -20.44 6.15 -5.50
C THR A 185 -20.82 6.02 -6.98
N GLN A 186 -20.51 4.87 -7.57
CA GLN A 186 -20.71 4.52 -8.99
C GLN A 186 -20.00 5.45 -9.99
N GLU A 187 -19.12 6.34 -9.53
CA GLU A 187 -18.39 7.23 -10.41
C GLU A 187 -17.35 6.43 -11.23
N LYS A 188 -17.27 6.75 -12.52
CA LYS A 188 -16.17 6.36 -13.39
C LYS A 188 -15.35 7.58 -13.76
N ARG A 189 -14.04 7.50 -13.61
CA ARG A 189 -13.11 8.60 -13.87
C ARG A 189 -11.92 8.12 -14.67
N THR A 190 -11.60 8.84 -15.75
CA THR A 190 -10.33 8.69 -16.45
C THR A 190 -9.21 9.22 -15.56
N ILE A 191 -8.22 8.39 -15.29
CA ILE A 191 -7.02 8.72 -14.53
C ILE A 191 -5.82 8.72 -15.45
N GLU A 192 -4.96 9.72 -15.28
CA GLU A 192 -3.67 9.82 -15.95
C GLU A 192 -2.59 10.04 -14.89
N TYR A 193 -1.49 9.29 -15.02
CA TYR A 193 -0.31 9.42 -14.18
C TYR A 193 0.94 9.51 -15.06
N LEU A 194 1.86 10.41 -14.71
CA LEU A 194 3.06 10.68 -15.50
C LEU A 194 4.30 10.43 -14.64
N TRP A 195 5.19 9.57 -15.11
CA TRP A 195 6.56 9.52 -14.63
C TRP A 195 7.44 10.40 -15.53
N PRO A 196 8.28 11.30 -14.98
CA PRO A 196 9.10 12.23 -15.74
C PRO A 196 10.31 11.57 -16.42
N TYR A 197 10.24 10.26 -16.68
CA TYR A 197 11.27 9.45 -17.31
C TYR A 197 10.64 8.26 -18.05
N ILE A 198 11.44 7.61 -18.91
CA ILE A 198 10.99 6.44 -19.66
C ILE A 198 11.15 5.19 -18.79
N LEU A 199 10.06 4.46 -18.57
CA LEU A 199 10.11 3.16 -17.93
C LEU A 199 10.62 2.07 -18.90
N PRO A 200 11.34 1.06 -18.37
CA PRO A 200 11.62 -0.18 -19.10
C PRO A 200 10.33 -0.87 -19.57
N SER A 201 10.47 -1.94 -20.35
CA SER A 201 9.29 -2.73 -20.77
C SER A 201 8.54 -3.26 -19.55
N THR A 202 7.30 -2.79 -19.40
CA THR A 202 6.42 -3.14 -18.28
C THR A 202 5.53 -4.31 -18.69
N SER A 203 5.52 -5.39 -17.91
CA SER A 203 4.70 -6.58 -18.14
C SER A 203 3.32 -6.50 -17.48
N ARG A 204 3.21 -5.79 -16.35
CA ARG A 204 1.96 -5.55 -15.63
C ARG A 204 2.06 -4.27 -14.81
N VAL A 205 0.93 -3.69 -14.45
CA VAL A 205 0.84 -2.58 -13.49
C VAL A 205 -0.05 -3.04 -12.35
N ASP A 206 0.45 -3.00 -11.12
CA ASP A 206 -0.35 -3.20 -9.93
C ASP A 206 -0.85 -1.83 -9.44
N ILE A 207 -2.14 -1.72 -9.15
CA ILE A 207 -2.76 -0.50 -8.65
C ILE A 207 -3.55 -0.88 -7.41
N ARG A 208 -3.22 -0.27 -6.27
CA ARG A 208 -3.87 -0.55 -5.00
C ARG A 208 -4.31 0.74 -4.32
N PRO A 209 -5.53 0.79 -3.75
CA PRO A 209 -5.90 1.90 -2.89
C PRO A 209 -5.10 1.82 -1.59
N ASP A 210 -4.66 2.97 -1.09
CA ASP A 210 -4.15 3.13 0.25
C ASP A 210 -5.16 3.92 1.08
N LEU A 211 -6.18 3.21 1.56
CA LEU A 211 -7.28 3.81 2.31
C LEU A 211 -7.69 2.96 3.51
N ASN A 212 -7.74 3.58 4.70
CA ASN A 212 -8.22 2.92 5.90
C ASN A 212 -9.74 3.03 5.99
N ILE A 213 -10.46 2.02 5.50
CA ILE A 213 -11.93 2.01 5.56
C ILE A 213 -12.52 1.86 6.96
N LEU A 214 -11.69 1.50 7.94
CA LEU A 214 -12.08 1.42 9.35
C LEU A 214 -11.97 2.79 10.05
N ASP A 215 -11.36 3.78 9.41
CA ASP A 215 -11.43 5.18 9.84
C ASP A 215 -12.64 5.85 9.18
N PRO A 216 -13.69 6.22 9.94
CA PRO A 216 -14.88 6.85 9.37
C PRO A 216 -14.60 8.21 8.71
N SER A 217 -13.45 8.84 8.98
CA SER A 217 -13.08 10.13 8.41
C SER A 217 -12.83 10.09 6.89
N VAL A 218 -12.58 8.90 6.32
CA VAL A 218 -12.34 8.74 4.88
C VAL A 218 -13.60 8.92 4.04
N PHE A 219 -14.77 8.72 4.65
CA PHE A 219 -16.06 8.77 3.97
C PHE A 219 -16.63 10.19 3.94
N ILE A 220 -17.26 10.55 2.82
CA ILE A 220 -18.11 11.73 2.74
C ILE A 220 -19.46 11.39 3.41
N PRO A 221 -19.88 12.13 4.44
CA PRO A 221 -21.18 11.90 5.08
C PRO A 221 -22.32 11.97 4.06
N GLN A 222 -23.25 11.01 4.14
CA GLN A 222 -24.49 11.09 3.38
C GLN A 222 -25.52 11.84 4.24
N ASN A 223 -26.02 12.95 3.70
CA ASN A 223 -27.10 13.73 4.33
C ASN A 223 -28.46 13.05 4.14
#